data_AF-A0A1F5GSN1-F1
#
_entry.id   AF-A0A1F5GSN1-F1
#
_cell.length_a   1.000
_cell.length_b   1.000
_cell.length_c   1.000
_cell.angle_alpha   90.00
_cell.angle_beta   90.00
_cell.angle_gamma   90.00
#
_symmetry.space_group_name_H-M   'P 1'
#
loop_
_entity.id
_entity.type
_entity.pdbx_description
1 polymer ?
#
loop_
_entity_poly.entity_id
_entity_poly.type
_entity_poly.pdbx_seq_one_letter_code
_entity_poly.pdbx_strand_id
1 'polypeptide(L)'
;MFFDDTKETMVSIEMKDGYDLVEFHRRQKELRVDLAKILTESGLENKYKIDPTTIATDIESPNVGKALGANRFLEFLDDQDIKPKHFVAFGDSRSDFEMADELERKNKPITFVYAGDKASLGILKKDYPIEYLEGYSQGTLAYLSR
;
A
#
# COMPACT_ATOMS: atom_id res chain seq x y z
N MET A 1 13.10 -17.22 -7.18
CA MET A 1 12.01 -16.42 -7.76
C MET A 1 11.12 -17.34 -8.58
N PHE A 2 9.81 -17.16 -8.53
CA PHE A 2 8.81 -17.76 -9.42
C PHE A 2 7.79 -16.69 -9.85
N PHE A 3 7.08 -16.92 -10.95
CA PHE A 3 6.00 -16.03 -11.42
C PHE A 3 4.67 -16.53 -10.84
N ASP A 4 3.96 -15.68 -10.12
CA ASP A 4 2.61 -15.97 -9.62
C ASP A 4 1.57 -15.45 -10.63
N ASP A 5 0.90 -16.39 -11.29
CA ASP A 5 -0.12 -16.14 -12.30
C ASP A 5 -1.53 -16.01 -11.71
N THR A 6 -1.70 -16.14 -10.39
CA THR A 6 -3.00 -15.96 -9.72
C THR A 6 -3.38 -14.50 -9.51
N LYS A 7 -2.44 -13.57 -9.78
CA LYS A 7 -2.61 -12.14 -9.58
C LYS A 7 -3.28 -11.50 -10.81
N GLU A 8 -4.54 -11.11 -10.66
CA GLU A 8 -5.34 -10.57 -11.78
C GLU A 8 -5.00 -9.11 -12.14
N THR A 9 -4.41 -8.34 -11.21
CA THR A 9 -4.16 -6.89 -11.39
C THR A 9 -2.69 -6.51 -11.48
N MET A 10 -1.79 -7.47 -11.29
CA MET A 10 -0.36 -7.25 -11.15
C MET A 10 0.43 -8.48 -11.60
N VAL A 11 1.68 -8.28 -12.02
CA VAL A 11 2.64 -9.36 -12.27
C VAL A 11 3.52 -9.45 -11.03
N SER A 12 3.52 -10.60 -10.36
CA SER A 12 4.34 -10.80 -9.16
C SER A 12 5.44 -11.83 -9.39
N ILE A 13 6.65 -11.47 -8.97
CA ILE A 13 7.81 -12.37 -8.94
C ILE A 13 8.17 -12.63 -7.49
N GLU A 14 7.80 -13.80 -6.98
CA GLU A 14 7.88 -14.16 -5.56
C GLU A 14 9.13 -14.99 -5.21
N MET A 15 9.60 -14.86 -3.98
CA MET A 15 10.65 -15.70 -3.41
C MET A 15 10.16 -17.14 -3.31
N LYS A 16 11.04 -18.11 -3.61
CA LYS A 16 10.70 -19.52 -3.37
C LYS A 16 10.88 -19.84 -1.88
N ASP A 17 9.99 -20.65 -1.32
CA ASP A 17 10.10 -21.10 0.07
C ASP A 17 11.41 -21.84 0.34
N GLY A 18 11.96 -21.63 1.55
CA GLY A 18 13.21 -22.25 1.99
C GLY A 18 14.49 -21.63 1.41
N TYR A 19 14.38 -20.55 0.63
CA TYR A 19 15.54 -19.80 0.15
C TYR A 19 15.92 -18.65 1.08
N ASP A 20 17.19 -18.25 1.01
CA ASP A 20 17.77 -17.19 1.83
C ASP A 20 17.29 -15.80 1.40
N LEU A 21 16.87 -15.01 2.40
CA LEU A 21 16.30 -13.67 2.20
C LEU A 21 17.36 -12.65 1.75
N VAL A 22 18.61 -12.79 2.21
CA VAL A 22 19.70 -11.86 1.84
C VAL A 22 20.05 -12.03 0.38
N GLU A 23 20.19 -13.28 -0.08
CA GLU A 23 20.42 -13.59 -1.49
C GLU A 23 19.21 -13.22 -2.36
N PHE A 24 17.99 -13.41 -1.87
CA PHE A 24 16.79 -12.93 -2.55
C PHE A 24 16.87 -11.42 -2.79
N HIS A 25 17.11 -10.61 -1.75
CA HIS A 25 17.21 -9.16 -1.89
C HIS A 25 18.37 -8.71 -2.79
N ARG A 26 19.48 -9.45 -2.82
CA ARG A 26 20.59 -9.20 -3.75
C ARG A 26 20.11 -9.34 -5.20
N ARG A 27 19.46 -10.46 -5.53
CA ARG A 27 18.90 -10.70 -6.88
C ARG A 27 17.71 -9.79 -7.21
N GLN A 28 16.93 -9.41 -6.20
CA GLN A 28 15.80 -8.49 -6.36
C GLN A 28 16.28 -7.14 -6.89
N LYS A 29 17.44 -6.65 -6.44
CA LYS A 29 18.04 -5.41 -6.94
C LYS A 29 18.43 -5.51 -8.42
N GLU A 30 19.00 -6.65 -8.83
CA GLU A 30 19.36 -6.92 -10.23
C GLU A 30 18.09 -6.97 -11.11
N LEU A 31 17.10 -7.76 -10.68
CA LEU A 31 15.81 -7.89 -11.36
C LEU A 31 15.13 -6.53 -11.59
N ARG A 32 15.15 -5.64 -10.59
CA ARG A 32 14.55 -4.30 -10.72
C ARG A 32 15.19 -3.46 -11.83
N VAL A 33 16.50 -3.59 -12.05
CA VAL A 33 17.19 -2.88 -13.14
C VAL A 33 16.71 -3.43 -14.49
N ASP A 34 16.61 -4.75 -14.61
CA ASP A 34 16.14 -5.40 -15.83
C ASP A 34 14.68 -5.06 -16.14
N LEU A 35 13.81 -5.10 -15.13
CA LEU A 35 12.40 -4.73 -15.26
C LEU A 35 12.23 -3.26 -15.67
N ALA A 36 13.00 -2.35 -15.07
CA ALA A 36 12.94 -0.93 -15.41
C ALA A 36 13.34 -0.69 -16.88
N LYS A 37 14.36 -1.42 -17.35
CA LYS A 37 14.76 -1.40 -18.76
C LYS A 37 13.65 -1.92 -19.68
N ILE A 38 13.04 -3.06 -19.34
CA ILE A 38 11.92 -3.64 -20.11
C ILE A 38 10.74 -2.66 -20.21
N LEU A 39 10.36 -2.03 -19.10
CA LEU A 39 9.28 -1.04 -19.09
C LEU A 39 9.61 0.16 -19.98
N THR A 40 10.84 0.67 -19.90
CA THR A 40 11.30 1.80 -20.72
C THR A 40 11.33 1.46 -22.21
N GLU A 41 11.89 0.31 -22.58
CA GLU A 41 11.95 -0.15 -23.98
C GLU A 41 10.56 -0.41 -24.57
N SER A 42 9.58 -0.70 -23.71
CA SER A 42 8.18 -0.92 -24.09
C SER A 42 7.33 0.36 -24.05
N GLY A 43 7.86 1.50 -23.59
CA GLY A 43 7.10 2.74 -23.39
C GLY A 43 6.01 2.64 -22.31
N LEU A 44 6.25 1.82 -21.29
CA LEU A 44 5.31 1.47 -20.22
C LEU A 44 5.71 2.02 -18.84
N GLU A 45 6.85 2.71 -18.74
CA GLU A 45 7.43 3.24 -17.50
C GLU A 45 6.54 4.24 -16.75
N ASN A 46 5.60 4.89 -17.45
CA ASN A 46 4.62 5.79 -16.85
C ASN A 46 3.28 5.12 -16.51
N LYS A 47 3.09 3.86 -16.94
CA LYS A 47 1.83 3.11 -16.77
C LYS A 47 1.91 2.07 -15.66
N TYR A 48 3.11 1.62 -15.32
CA TYR A 48 3.36 0.61 -14.30
C TYR A 48 4.51 1.04 -13.41
N LYS A 49 4.43 0.69 -12.12
CA LYS A 49 5.53 0.84 -11.16
C LYS A 49 6.08 -0.53 -10.78
N ILE A 50 7.35 -0.56 -10.41
CA ILE A 50 8.01 -1.72 -9.81
C ILE A 50 7.99 -1.53 -8.30
N ASP A 51 7.36 -2.44 -7.58
CA ASP A 51 7.14 -2.37 -6.13
C ASP A 51 7.77 -3.58 -5.42
N PRO A 52 9.00 -3.46 -4.88
CA PRO A 52 9.65 -4.55 -4.17
C PRO A 52 9.14 -4.65 -2.74
N THR A 53 8.73 -5.85 -2.34
CA THR A 53 8.38 -6.20 -0.97
C THR A 53 9.42 -7.14 -0.35
N THR A 54 9.21 -7.57 0.90
CA THR A 54 10.12 -8.49 1.60
C THR A 54 10.34 -9.79 0.83
N ILE A 55 9.29 -10.34 0.22
CA ILE A 55 9.33 -11.65 -0.45
C ILE A 55 8.88 -11.61 -1.91
N ALA A 56 8.57 -10.45 -2.48
CA ALA A 56 8.12 -10.34 -3.87
C ALA A 56 8.65 -9.10 -4.58
N THR A 57 8.63 -9.12 -5.90
CA THR A 57 8.82 -7.93 -6.75
C THR A 57 7.64 -7.83 -7.67
N ASP A 58 6.85 -6.79 -7.46
CA ASP A 58 5.58 -6.62 -8.13
C ASP A 58 5.70 -5.57 -9.24
N ILE A 59 4.95 -5.78 -10.31
CA ILE A 59 4.74 -4.82 -11.39
C ILE A 59 3.24 -4.57 -11.45
N GLU A 60 2.84 -3.37 -11.08
CA GLU A 60 1.42 -3.04 -10.93
C GLU A 60 1.11 -1.66 -11.50
N SER A 61 -0.17 -1.43 -11.82
CA SER A 61 -0.60 -0.10 -12.24
C SER A 61 -0.54 0.84 -11.03
N PRO A 62 -0.02 2.07 -11.16
CA PRO A 62 -0.05 3.05 -10.07
C PRO A 62 -1.49 3.45 -9.70
N ASN A 63 -2.46 3.12 -10.55
CA ASN A 63 -3.87 3.41 -10.35
C ASN A 63 -4.63 2.30 -9.63
N VAL A 64 -4.00 1.14 -9.37
CA VAL A 64 -4.58 0.09 -8.51
C VAL A 64 -3.93 0.19 -7.14
N GLY A 65 -4.73 0.44 -6.10
CA GLY A 65 -4.19 0.72 -4.77
C GLY A 65 -5.23 1.23 -3.79
N LYS A 66 -4.77 1.60 -2.59
CA LYS A 66 -5.64 1.98 -1.47
C LYS A 66 -6.37 3.30 -1.72
N ALA A 67 -5.79 4.22 -2.50
CA ALA A 67 -6.48 5.41 -2.98
C ALA A 67 -7.69 5.07 -3.88
N LEU A 68 -7.54 4.16 -4.85
CA LEU A 68 -8.67 3.73 -5.69
C LEU A 68 -9.75 3.02 -4.84
N GLY A 69 -9.33 2.20 -3.86
CA GLY A 69 -10.25 1.58 -2.91
C GLY A 69 -11.07 2.61 -2.12
N ALA A 70 -10.42 3.67 -1.62
CA ALA A 70 -11.11 4.76 -0.93
C ALA A 70 -12.13 5.47 -1.84
N ASN A 71 -11.80 5.67 -3.12
CA ASN A 71 -12.72 6.26 -4.09
C ASN A 71 -13.97 5.41 -4.32
N ARG A 72 -13.78 4.11 -4.56
CA ARG A 72 -14.90 3.19 -4.75
C ARG A 72 -15.77 3.09 -3.49
N PHE A 73 -15.16 3.19 -2.30
CA PHE A 73 -15.91 3.22 -1.07
C PHE A 73 -16.75 4.50 -0.92
N LEU A 74 -16.21 5.66 -1.32
CA LEU A 74 -16.98 6.90 -1.34
C LEU A 74 -18.15 6.85 -2.33
N GLU A 75 -17.91 6.33 -3.54
CA GLU A 75 -18.97 6.11 -4.54
C GLU A 75 -20.07 5.21 -3.98
N PHE A 76 -19.69 4.10 -3.34
CA PHE A 76 -20.63 3.21 -2.68
C PHE A 76 -21.45 3.94 -1.60
N LEU A 77 -20.82 4.77 -0.76
CA LEU A 77 -21.54 5.52 0.28
C LEU A 77 -22.52 6.52 -0.32
N ASP A 78 -22.12 7.23 -1.38
CA ASP A 78 -22.97 8.19 -2.09
C ASP A 78 -24.18 7.47 -2.72
N ASP A 79 -23.99 6.29 -3.32
CA ASP A 79 -25.07 5.45 -3.86
C ASP A 79 -26.07 4.97 -2.79
N GLN A 80 -25.62 4.87 -1.54
CA GLN A 80 -26.47 4.52 -0.39
C GLN A 80 -27.04 5.75 0.34
N ASP A 81 -26.79 6.98 -0.16
CA ASP A 81 -27.08 8.26 0.51
C ASP A 81 -26.52 8.35 1.95
N ILE A 82 -25.38 7.68 2.20
CA ILE A 82 -24.68 7.72 3.48
C ILE A 82 -23.67 8.86 3.46
N LYS A 83 -23.77 9.77 4.45
CA LYS A 83 -22.87 10.92 4.58
C LYS A 83 -22.10 10.86 5.91
N PRO A 84 -20.96 10.16 5.97
CA PRO A 84 -20.15 10.13 7.17
C PRO A 84 -19.67 11.53 7.54
N LYS A 85 -19.72 11.85 8.83
CA LYS A 85 -19.16 13.11 9.36
C LYS A 85 -17.64 13.03 9.50
N HIS A 86 -17.11 11.82 9.66
CA HIS A 86 -15.70 11.55 9.88
C HIS A 86 -15.38 10.13 9.44
N PHE A 87 -14.18 9.94 8.91
CA PHE A 87 -13.61 8.65 8.56
C PHE A 87 -12.48 8.32 9.54
N VAL A 88 -12.29 7.03 9.80
CA VAL A 88 -11.12 6.52 10.51
C VAL A 88 -10.54 5.40 9.64
N ALA A 89 -9.31 5.58 9.18
CA ALA A 89 -8.59 4.59 8.40
C ALA A 89 -7.51 3.95 9.26
N PHE A 90 -7.24 2.66 9.06
CA PHE A 90 -6.27 1.90 9.83
C PHE A 90 -5.21 1.30 8.90
N GLY A 91 -3.96 1.35 9.32
CA GLY A 91 -2.89 0.68 8.57
C GLY A 91 -1.61 0.52 9.36
N ASP A 92 -0.71 -0.29 8.84
CA ASP A 92 0.57 -0.65 9.46
C ASP A 92 1.78 -0.36 8.56
N SER A 93 1.52 0.00 7.30
CA SER A 93 2.55 0.30 6.33
C SER A 93 2.46 1.74 5.79
N ARG A 94 3.46 2.17 5.03
CA ARG A 94 3.47 3.49 4.41
C ARG A 94 2.47 3.62 3.25
N SER A 95 2.25 2.56 2.46
CA SER A 95 1.28 2.59 1.35
C SER A 95 -0.16 2.71 1.86
N ASP A 96 -0.39 2.38 3.13
CA ASP A 96 -1.69 2.51 3.77
C ASP A 96 -2.16 3.96 3.85
N PHE A 97 -1.24 4.92 3.94
CA PHE A 97 -1.61 6.33 3.96
C PHE A 97 -2.31 6.79 2.69
N GLU A 98 -2.15 6.09 1.55
CA GLU A 98 -2.80 6.45 0.28
C GLU A 98 -4.33 6.53 0.38
N MET A 99 -4.98 5.73 1.25
CA MET A 99 -6.44 5.85 1.44
C MET A 99 -6.83 7.11 2.20
N ALA A 100 -6.05 7.50 3.22
CA ALA A 100 -6.33 8.72 3.97
C ALA A 100 -5.97 9.98 3.19
N ASP A 101 -4.89 9.93 2.40
CA ASP A 101 -4.53 10.99 1.46
C ASP A 101 -5.67 11.24 0.46
N GLU A 102 -6.28 10.17 -0.06
CA GLU A 102 -7.39 10.31 -1.01
C GLU A 102 -8.65 10.89 -0.36
N LEU A 103 -8.97 10.50 0.88
CA LEU A 103 -10.07 11.07 1.66
C LEU A 103 -9.84 12.56 1.95
N GLU A 104 -8.65 12.93 2.41
CA GLU A 104 -8.25 14.32 2.65
C GLU A 104 -8.34 15.15 1.37
N ARG A 105 -7.79 14.65 0.26
CA ARG A 105 -7.82 15.31 -1.06
C ARG A 105 -9.24 15.62 -1.53
N LYS A 106 -10.22 14.81 -1.12
CA LYS A 106 -11.66 15.01 -1.39
C LYS A 106 -12.38 15.80 -0.30
N ASN A 107 -11.65 16.43 0.62
CA ASN A 107 -12.16 17.19 1.76
C ASN A 107 -13.06 16.36 2.68
N LYS A 108 -12.78 15.05 2.83
CA LYS A 108 -13.47 14.19 3.79
C LYS A 108 -12.68 14.21 5.10
N PRO A 109 -13.30 14.59 6.25
CA PRO A 109 -12.63 14.56 7.54
C PRO A 109 -12.14 13.15 7.87
N ILE A 110 -10.87 13.01 8.23
CA ILE A 110 -10.19 11.70 8.39
C ILE A 110 -9.22 11.74 9.57
N THR A 111 -9.14 10.64 10.31
CA THR A 111 -8.03 10.31 11.20
C THR A 111 -7.40 9.01 10.71
N PHE A 112 -6.07 8.99 10.59
CA PHE A 112 -5.35 7.76 10.28
C PHE A 112 -4.81 7.12 11.56
N VAL A 113 -5.11 5.85 11.77
CA VAL A 113 -4.64 5.06 12.92
C VAL A 113 -3.54 4.12 12.43
N TYR A 114 -2.30 4.41 12.83
CA TYR A 114 -1.12 3.64 12.47
C TYR A 114 -0.77 2.62 13.55
N ALA A 115 -0.76 1.33 13.18
CA ALA A 115 -0.47 0.20 14.07
C ALA A 115 0.85 -0.52 13.76
N GLY A 116 1.69 0.06 12.88
CA GLY A 116 2.99 -0.48 12.50
C GLY A 116 4.16 0.08 13.31
N ASP A 117 5.38 -0.27 12.89
CA ASP A 117 6.61 0.27 13.48
C ASP A 117 6.82 1.73 13.05
N LYS A 118 6.72 2.67 13.99
CA LYS A 118 6.95 4.11 13.75
C LYS A 118 8.31 4.39 13.13
N ALA A 119 9.34 3.62 13.47
CA ALA A 119 10.68 3.83 12.93
C ALA A 119 10.73 3.57 11.41
N SER A 120 9.86 2.69 10.90
CA SER A 120 9.79 2.35 9.48
C SER A 120 9.22 3.48 8.60
N LEU A 121 8.47 4.42 9.18
CA LEU A 121 7.83 5.50 8.42
C LEU A 121 8.81 6.61 8.00
N GLY A 122 9.92 6.77 8.71
CA GLY A 122 10.81 7.91 8.54
C GLY A 122 10.09 9.25 8.80
N ILE A 123 10.41 10.28 8.01
CA ILE A 123 9.74 11.59 8.12
C ILE A 123 8.41 11.52 7.37
N LEU A 124 7.31 11.66 8.11
CA LEU A 124 5.96 11.71 7.58
C LEU A 124 5.31 13.05 7.93
N LYS A 125 4.85 13.78 6.92
CA LYS A 125 4.08 15.02 7.07
C LYS A 125 2.73 14.84 6.38
N LYS A 126 1.63 14.98 7.13
CA LYS A 126 0.24 14.90 6.67
C LYS A 126 -0.53 16.07 7.25
N ASP A 127 -1.54 16.56 6.53
CA ASP A 127 -2.38 17.67 7.01
C ASP A 127 -3.63 17.18 7.75
N TYR A 128 -3.73 15.86 8.00
CA TYR A 128 -4.71 15.21 8.86
C TYR A 128 -4.09 14.56 10.11
N PRO A 129 -4.88 14.34 11.18
CA PRO A 129 -4.42 13.67 12.39
C PRO A 129 -3.96 12.23 12.15
N ILE A 130 -2.83 11.87 12.77
CA ILE A 130 -2.33 10.49 12.84
C ILE A 130 -2.30 10.05 14.30
N GLU A 131 -3.04 9.00 14.62
CA GLU A 131 -2.97 8.31 15.90
C GLU A 131 -2.06 7.09 15.77
N TYR A 132 -1.16 6.93 16.73
CA TYR A 132 -0.24 5.80 16.72
C TYR A 132 -0.59 4.83 17.83
N LEU A 133 -0.70 3.55 17.49
CA LEU A 133 -0.96 2.48 18.42
C LEU A 133 0.30 1.68 18.70
N GLU A 134 0.37 1.11 19.90
CA GLU A 134 1.41 0.17 20.28
C GLU A 134 0.81 -1.24 20.36
N GLY A 135 1.54 -2.23 19.86
CA GLY A 135 1.10 -3.63 19.85
C GLY A 135 0.59 -4.08 18.47
N TYR A 136 1.48 -4.76 17.74
CA TYR A 136 1.30 -5.22 16.36
C TYR A 136 0.10 -6.17 16.13
N SER A 137 -0.48 -6.77 17.17
CA SER A 137 -1.51 -7.80 17.04
C SER A 137 -2.90 -7.39 17.54
N GLN A 138 -3.03 -6.27 18.26
CA GLN A 138 -4.26 -5.87 18.94
C GLN A 138 -4.64 -4.41 18.68
N GLY A 139 -3.88 -3.66 17.87
CA GLY A 139 -4.06 -2.22 17.66
C GLY A 139 -5.51 -1.83 17.34
N THR A 140 -6.10 -2.38 16.28
CA THR A 140 -7.47 -2.05 15.89
C THR A 140 -8.49 -2.36 16.99
N LEU A 141 -8.37 -3.51 17.66
CA LEU A 141 -9.27 -3.86 18.76
C LEU A 141 -9.11 -2.91 19.96
N ALA A 142 -7.86 -2.57 20.29
CA ALA A 142 -7.54 -1.65 21.37
C ALA A 142 -8.04 -0.23 21.09
N TYR A 143 -8.10 0.20 19.82
CA TYR A 143 -8.72 1.48 19.44
C TYR A 143 -10.23 1.45 19.59
N LEU A 144 -10.88 0.39 19.12
CA LEU A 144 -12.34 0.26 19.17
C LEU A 144 -12.90 0.02 20.58
N SER A 145 -12.05 -0.40 21.52
CA SER A 145 -12.44 -0.67 22.91
C SER A 145 -12.30 0.54 23.84
N ARG A 146 -12.01 1.73 23.30
CA ARG A 146 -11.85 2.98 24.06
C ARG A 146 -13.16 3.70 24.31
#